data_AF-A0A9E3RDA8-F1
#
_entry.id   AF-A0A9E3RDA8-F1
#
_cell.length_a   1.000
_cell.length_b   1.000
_cell.length_c   1.000
_cell.angle_alpha   90.00
_cell.angle_beta   90.00
_cell.angle_gamma   90.00
#
_symmetry.space_group_name_H-M   'P 1'
#
loop_
_entity.id
_entity.type
_entity.pdbx_description
1 polymer ?
#
loop_
_entity_poly.entity_id
_entity_poly.type
_entity_poly.pdbx_seq_one_letter_code
_entity_poly.pdbx_strand_id
1 'polypeptide(L)'
;MLAACGGSTPPVSSMDCPDAGLAMVPDTGPTPDAGMDAGTDAGTALFPRYPRVRSHGGLVQTQVHLRVAIAAGDPLAGALETFSRDIVTSAWWAQVTAEYCGPNGCIGPGAFDGTVTLPPATSYSEDDVRALIAADLANPAVREPDAQSNYLLFIPAGATFTQPFGAPSCSGYHAYHYFLTLQSRAGAPVRVPYSVMLRCSDSSTLRTQTFLASHELVEAATDPFMDGFVVDDSGWAATHGAELADVCLYSGTTTAGPHEVERVYSDRRAARGLDPCRLDSDGVDFTTVPVSGRTLIVLRPGEATTIPLRSRSLGAVPDWTLQALSLDARVQLSLSSTTTNDGQDLTLTVSAAAALPATFQVPFILSSKSGGVTHAWQGAVGSLYE
;
A
#
# COMPACT_ATOMS: atom_id res chain seq x y z
N MET A 1 12.70 5.08 12.43
CA MET A 1 11.40 5.37 11.78
C MET A 1 11.76 5.92 10.42
N LEU A 2 11.53 5.14 9.36
CA LEU A 2 11.58 5.69 8.00
C LEU A 2 10.34 6.59 7.86
N ALA A 3 10.52 7.81 7.38
CA ALA A 3 9.39 8.66 7.00
C ALA A 3 8.78 8.14 5.69
N ALA A 4 7.48 8.34 5.54
CA ALA A 4 6.61 7.64 4.58
C ALA A 4 6.89 7.94 3.09
N CYS A 5 6.34 7.08 2.24
CA CYS A 5 6.05 7.32 0.83
C CYS A 5 4.91 8.36 0.73
N GLY A 6 5.02 9.26 -0.23
CA GLY A 6 4.09 10.39 -0.35
C GLY A 6 2.94 10.03 -1.28
N GLY A 7 1.97 9.24 -0.82
CA GLY A 7 0.71 9.06 -1.51
C GLY A 7 0.02 10.42 -1.64
N SER A 8 0.03 11.00 -2.84
CA SER A 8 -0.66 12.26 -3.11
C SER A 8 -2.15 12.00 -3.15
N THR A 9 -2.83 12.08 -2.00
CA THR A 9 -4.26 12.38 -2.02
C THR A 9 -4.39 13.83 -2.48
N PRO A 10 -4.96 14.13 -3.67
CA PRO A 10 -5.22 15.51 -4.03
C PRO A 10 -6.13 16.14 -2.97
N PRO A 11 -5.94 17.43 -2.62
CA PRO A 11 -6.87 18.10 -1.71
C PRO A 11 -8.27 18.00 -2.31
N VAL A 12 -9.18 17.34 -1.59
CA VAL A 12 -10.61 17.31 -1.90
C VAL A 12 -11.19 18.72 -1.69
N SER A 13 -10.91 19.62 -2.63
CA SER A 13 -11.72 20.81 -2.84
C SER A 13 -12.85 20.44 -3.77
N SER A 14 -14.08 20.37 -3.24
CA SER A 14 -15.36 20.35 -3.94
C SER A 14 -15.27 20.30 -5.48
N MET A 15 -15.14 19.09 -6.03
CA MET A 15 -15.29 18.89 -7.47
C MET A 15 -16.68 18.30 -7.70
N ASP A 16 -17.62 19.20 -7.99
CA ASP A 16 -18.93 18.86 -8.53
C ASP A 16 -18.72 18.09 -9.86
N CYS A 17 -18.83 16.76 -9.80
CA CYS A 17 -19.05 15.94 -10.98
C CYS A 17 -20.56 15.81 -11.19
N PRO A 18 -21.14 16.30 -12.30
CA PRO A 18 -22.54 16.07 -12.61
C PRO A 18 -22.76 14.60 -12.99
N ASP A 19 -23.65 13.94 -12.24
CA ASP A 19 -24.21 12.63 -12.53
C ASP A 19 -24.76 12.54 -13.97
N ALA A 20 -24.16 11.68 -14.78
CA ALA A 20 -24.79 11.16 -15.99
C ALA A 20 -25.39 9.80 -15.66
N GLY A 21 -26.72 9.79 -15.50
CA GLY A 21 -27.49 8.58 -15.23
C GLY A 21 -27.36 7.54 -16.35
N LEU A 22 -27.02 6.31 -15.96
CA LEU A 22 -27.21 5.13 -16.79
C LEU A 22 -28.28 4.24 -16.15
N ALA A 23 -29.35 4.04 -16.91
CA ALA A 23 -30.47 3.18 -16.58
C ALA A 23 -30.02 1.72 -16.49
N MET A 24 -30.38 1.05 -15.39
CA MET A 24 -30.18 -0.38 -15.24
C MET A 24 -31.06 -1.17 -16.22
N VAL A 25 -30.44 -2.09 -16.95
CA VAL A 25 -31.14 -3.17 -17.67
C VAL A 25 -31.29 -4.35 -16.69
N PRO A 26 -32.48 -4.96 -16.54
CA PRO A 26 -32.62 -6.15 -15.72
C PRO A 26 -32.10 -7.36 -16.48
N ASP A 27 -31.09 -8.03 -15.93
CA ASP A 27 -30.62 -9.33 -16.41
C ASP A 27 -31.49 -10.44 -15.81
N THR A 28 -32.16 -11.19 -16.68
CA THR A 28 -32.97 -12.36 -16.33
C THR A 28 -32.28 -13.61 -16.86
N GLY A 29 -31.50 -14.27 -16.00
CA GLY A 29 -30.84 -15.55 -16.27
C GLY A 29 -31.01 -16.55 -15.12
N PRO A 30 -31.02 -17.87 -15.40
CA PRO A 30 -31.87 -18.84 -14.71
C PRO A 30 -31.29 -19.42 -13.41
N THR A 31 -32.22 -19.97 -12.63
CA THR A 31 -32.17 -20.63 -11.32
C THR A 31 -30.97 -21.56 -11.05
N PRO A 32 -30.39 -21.54 -9.83
CA PRO A 32 -29.36 -22.50 -9.41
C PRO A 32 -29.95 -23.84 -8.96
N ASP A 33 -29.28 -24.92 -9.37
CA ASP A 33 -29.57 -26.30 -8.95
C ASP A 33 -29.17 -26.53 -7.48
N ALA A 34 -30.08 -27.12 -6.73
CA ALA A 34 -29.97 -27.37 -5.30
C ALA A 34 -29.29 -28.70 -5.02
N GLY A 35 -28.25 -28.70 -4.16
CA GLY A 35 -27.75 -29.92 -3.54
C GLY A 35 -26.28 -29.89 -3.13
N MET A 36 -25.97 -29.23 -2.01
CA MET A 36 -24.81 -29.61 -1.19
C MET A 36 -25.21 -29.61 0.29
N ASP A 37 -24.80 -30.67 0.97
CA ASP A 37 -25.05 -31.01 2.37
C ASP A 37 -24.86 -29.84 3.34
N ALA A 38 -25.92 -29.51 4.07
CA ALA A 38 -25.89 -28.64 5.24
C ALA A 38 -25.29 -29.40 6.43
N GLY A 39 -23.97 -29.60 6.42
CA GLY A 39 -23.22 -29.81 7.64
C GLY A 39 -23.28 -28.52 8.46
N THR A 40 -24.06 -28.51 9.54
CA THR A 40 -24.11 -27.39 10.47
C THR A 40 -22.81 -27.34 11.27
N ASP A 41 -21.76 -26.75 10.69
CA ASP A 41 -20.59 -26.31 11.43
C ASP A 41 -21.07 -25.27 12.45
N ALA A 42 -21.13 -25.69 13.71
CA ALA A 42 -21.53 -24.87 14.83
C ALA A 42 -20.54 -23.70 15.00
N GLY A 43 -20.86 -22.60 14.33
CA GLY A 43 -20.79 -21.24 14.89
C GLY A 43 -19.45 -20.82 15.49
N THR A 44 -18.33 -21.03 14.80
CA THR A 44 -17.16 -20.18 15.05
C THR A 44 -17.58 -18.75 14.68
N ALA A 45 -17.90 -17.94 15.68
CA ALA A 45 -18.23 -16.54 15.50
C ALA A 45 -17.20 -15.93 14.55
N LEU A 46 -17.64 -15.46 13.39
CA LEU A 46 -16.75 -14.95 12.36
C LEU A 46 -15.87 -13.88 12.99
N PHE A 47 -14.57 -14.14 13.00
CA PHE A 47 -13.59 -13.16 13.44
C PHE A 47 -13.79 -11.88 12.64
N PRO A 48 -13.60 -10.70 13.24
CA PRO A 48 -13.79 -9.44 12.55
C PRO A 48 -13.00 -9.43 11.24
N ARG A 49 -13.69 -9.09 10.16
CA ARG A 49 -13.07 -9.02 8.84
C ARG A 49 -12.24 -7.75 8.79
N TYR A 50 -11.03 -7.88 8.26
CA TYR A 50 -10.24 -6.72 7.85
C TYR A 50 -10.99 -5.96 6.75
N PRO A 51 -10.72 -4.65 6.57
CA PRO A 51 -11.22 -3.90 5.42
C PRO A 51 -10.96 -4.62 4.11
N ARG A 52 -11.75 -4.30 3.09
CA ARG A 52 -11.54 -4.84 1.75
C ARG A 52 -10.95 -3.75 0.88
N VAL A 53 -10.02 -4.14 0.02
CA VAL A 53 -9.54 -3.28 -1.06
C VAL A 53 -10.61 -3.31 -2.16
N ARG A 54 -10.92 -2.16 -2.74
CA ARG A 54 -11.87 -2.07 -3.85
C ARG A 54 -11.22 -1.44 -5.06
N SER A 55 -11.55 -1.97 -6.24
CA SER A 55 -11.26 -1.30 -7.49
C SER A 55 -12.25 -0.15 -7.69
N HIS A 56 -11.74 1.00 -8.09
CA HIS A 56 -12.53 2.17 -8.51
C HIS A 56 -12.73 2.23 -10.03
N GLY A 57 -12.52 1.10 -10.72
CA GLY A 57 -12.77 0.94 -12.16
C GLY A 57 -11.59 1.32 -13.06
N GLY A 58 -10.49 1.83 -12.47
CA GLY A 58 -9.26 2.14 -13.16
C GLY A 58 -8.54 0.92 -13.75
N LEU A 59 -7.54 1.23 -14.56
CA LEU A 59 -6.69 0.20 -15.18
C LEU A 59 -5.73 -0.38 -14.13
N VAL A 60 -5.32 -1.63 -14.37
CA VAL A 60 -4.15 -2.24 -13.72
C VAL A 60 -3.09 -2.55 -14.77
N GLN A 61 -1.84 -2.68 -14.35
CA GLN A 61 -0.74 -3.14 -15.19
C GLN A 61 -0.72 -4.67 -15.26
N THR A 62 -1.57 -5.26 -16.11
CA THR A 62 -1.64 -6.70 -16.37
C THR A 62 -0.29 -7.35 -16.73
N GLN A 63 0.61 -6.60 -17.35
CA GLN A 63 1.99 -7.01 -17.65
C GLN A 63 2.91 -5.81 -17.54
N VAL A 64 3.47 -5.56 -16.34
CA VAL A 64 4.36 -4.41 -16.12
C VAL A 64 5.61 -4.52 -16.99
N HIS A 65 5.92 -3.46 -17.75
CA HIS A 65 7.15 -3.30 -18.52
C HIS A 65 8.05 -2.27 -17.82
N LEU A 66 9.07 -2.76 -17.12
CA LEU A 66 9.95 -1.92 -16.31
C LEU A 66 11.08 -1.29 -17.11
N ARG A 67 11.13 0.03 -17.11
CA ARG A 67 12.25 0.82 -17.62
C ARG A 67 12.90 1.54 -16.45
N VAL A 68 14.20 1.34 -16.24
CA VAL A 68 14.85 1.80 -15.00
C VAL A 68 15.85 2.91 -15.28
N ALA A 69 15.74 4.02 -14.57
CA ALA A 69 16.65 5.14 -14.67
C ALA A 69 17.53 5.23 -13.42
N ILE A 70 18.85 5.14 -13.60
CA ILE A 70 19.84 5.19 -12.51
C ILE A 70 20.89 6.25 -12.82
N ALA A 71 21.27 7.05 -11.82
CA ALA A 71 22.31 8.06 -11.98
C ALA A 71 23.66 7.47 -12.41
N ALA A 72 24.35 8.18 -13.31
CA ALA A 72 25.70 7.81 -13.71
C ALA A 72 26.64 7.74 -12.49
N GLY A 73 27.38 6.64 -12.36
CA GLY A 73 28.32 6.44 -11.25
C GLY A 73 27.68 6.10 -9.91
N ASP A 74 26.37 5.79 -9.88
CA ASP A 74 25.71 5.32 -8.67
C ASP A 74 26.37 4.03 -8.14
N PRO A 75 26.87 4.00 -6.90
CA PRO A 75 27.51 2.80 -6.34
C PRO A 75 26.56 1.60 -6.23
N LEU A 76 25.24 1.81 -6.27
CA LEU A 76 24.23 0.76 -6.20
C LEU A 76 23.72 0.31 -7.59
N ALA A 77 24.19 0.91 -8.69
CA ALA A 77 23.58 0.74 -10.01
C ALA A 77 23.37 -0.73 -10.42
N GLY A 78 24.42 -1.55 -10.31
CA GLY A 78 24.31 -2.97 -10.69
C GLY A 78 23.33 -3.77 -9.81
N ALA A 79 23.23 -3.43 -8.53
CA ALA A 79 22.32 -4.11 -7.61
C ALA A 79 20.86 -3.67 -7.82
N LEU A 80 20.62 -2.38 -8.10
CA LEU A 80 19.30 -1.85 -8.42
C LEU A 80 18.79 -2.37 -9.76
N GLU A 81 19.67 -2.48 -10.76
CA GLU A 81 19.33 -3.12 -12.04
C GLU A 81 18.97 -4.60 -11.85
N THR A 82 19.75 -5.34 -11.07
CA THR A 82 19.46 -6.76 -10.78
C THR A 82 18.11 -6.90 -10.09
N PHE A 83 17.86 -6.11 -9.03
CA PHE A 83 16.57 -6.08 -8.35
C PHE A 83 15.42 -5.82 -9.32
N SER A 84 15.53 -4.76 -10.13
CA SER A 84 14.44 -4.34 -11.02
C SER A 84 14.17 -5.34 -12.14
N ARG A 85 15.20 -6.06 -12.59
CA ARG A 85 15.05 -7.15 -13.56
C ARG A 85 14.28 -8.33 -12.99
N ASP A 86 14.57 -8.68 -11.73
CA ASP A 86 14.07 -9.91 -11.12
C ASP A 86 12.70 -9.72 -10.47
N ILE A 87 12.41 -8.52 -9.93
CA ILE A 87 11.27 -8.30 -9.03
C ILE A 87 9.92 -8.63 -9.67
N VAL A 88 9.63 -8.17 -10.89
CA VAL A 88 8.33 -8.37 -11.58
C VAL A 88 8.09 -9.79 -12.09
N THR A 89 9.09 -10.66 -11.98
CA THR A 89 8.96 -12.09 -12.31
C THR A 89 9.13 -12.99 -11.08
N SER A 90 9.33 -12.39 -9.91
CA SER A 90 9.59 -13.11 -8.67
C SER A 90 8.34 -13.83 -8.15
N ALA A 91 8.56 -14.85 -7.30
CA ALA A 91 7.47 -15.50 -6.58
C ALA A 91 6.72 -14.54 -5.64
N TRP A 92 7.44 -13.56 -5.06
CA TRP A 92 6.84 -12.50 -4.26
C TRP A 92 5.84 -11.68 -5.09
N TRP A 93 6.24 -11.24 -6.28
CA TRP A 93 5.38 -10.47 -7.19
C TRP A 93 4.10 -11.21 -7.51
N ALA A 94 4.22 -12.47 -7.95
CA ALA A 94 3.07 -13.31 -8.25
C ALA A 94 2.14 -13.48 -7.04
N GLN A 95 2.70 -13.58 -5.83
CA GLN A 95 1.92 -13.75 -4.62
C GLN A 95 1.15 -12.48 -4.23
N VAL A 96 1.78 -11.30 -4.34
CA VAL A 96 1.18 -10.04 -3.88
C VAL A 96 0.31 -9.34 -4.92
N THR A 97 0.40 -9.71 -6.20
CA THR A 97 -0.34 -9.02 -7.27
C THR A 97 -1.45 -9.85 -7.92
N ALA A 98 -1.40 -11.19 -7.88
CA ALA A 98 -2.25 -12.06 -8.70
C ALA A 98 -3.76 -11.98 -8.41
N GLU A 99 -4.17 -11.37 -7.30
CA GLU A 99 -5.59 -11.18 -6.96
C GLU A 99 -6.19 -9.87 -7.47
N TYR A 100 -5.36 -8.94 -7.94
CA TYR A 100 -5.80 -7.63 -8.38
C TYR A 100 -6.05 -7.63 -9.88
N CYS A 101 -7.32 -7.51 -10.25
CA CYS A 101 -7.79 -7.59 -11.63
C CYS A 101 -8.57 -6.33 -12.01
N GLY A 102 -8.15 -5.68 -13.09
CA GLY A 102 -8.87 -4.58 -13.71
C GLY A 102 -9.69 -5.05 -14.93
N PRO A 103 -10.25 -4.09 -15.69
CA PRO A 103 -11.06 -4.40 -16.88
C PRO A 103 -10.35 -5.25 -17.95
N ASN A 104 -9.02 -5.19 -18.00
CA ASN A 104 -8.19 -5.87 -19.01
C ASN A 104 -7.57 -7.18 -18.52
N GLY A 105 -7.89 -7.64 -17.30
CA GLY A 105 -7.34 -8.86 -16.71
C GLY A 105 -6.62 -8.60 -15.39
N CYS A 106 -5.99 -9.65 -14.87
CA CYS A 106 -5.24 -9.63 -13.62
C CYS A 106 -3.78 -9.27 -13.85
N ILE A 107 -3.14 -8.71 -12.83
CA ILE A 107 -1.69 -8.48 -12.83
C ILE A 107 -0.97 -9.83 -12.91
N GLY A 108 -0.10 -9.97 -13.92
CA GLY A 108 0.73 -11.15 -14.15
C GLY A 108 2.22 -10.82 -14.06
N PRO A 109 3.08 -11.77 -14.48
CA PRO A 109 4.52 -11.54 -14.58
C PRO A 109 4.82 -10.38 -15.53
N GLY A 110 5.72 -9.48 -15.12
CA GLY A 110 6.18 -8.37 -15.94
C GLY A 110 7.39 -8.72 -16.82
N ALA A 111 7.97 -7.68 -17.42
CA ALA A 111 9.19 -7.73 -18.20
C ALA A 111 10.12 -6.56 -17.84
N PHE A 112 11.41 -6.75 -18.05
CA PHE A 112 12.42 -5.71 -17.87
C PHE A 112 12.90 -5.19 -19.22
N ASP A 113 12.57 -3.94 -19.51
CA ASP A 113 12.85 -3.25 -20.79
C ASP A 113 14.21 -2.52 -20.78
N GLY A 114 15.01 -2.70 -19.74
CA GLY A 114 16.39 -2.22 -19.66
C GLY A 114 16.60 -0.99 -18.77
N THR A 115 17.87 -0.59 -18.67
CA THR A 115 18.32 0.56 -17.88
C THR A 115 18.67 1.74 -18.78
N VAL A 116 18.39 2.95 -18.29
CA VAL A 116 18.83 4.22 -18.85
C VAL A 116 19.60 5.01 -17.79
N THR A 117 20.58 5.79 -18.24
CA THR A 117 21.40 6.60 -17.33
C THR A 117 20.73 7.95 -17.08
N LEU A 118 20.48 8.29 -15.82
CA LEU A 118 20.12 9.66 -15.45
C LEU A 118 21.36 10.56 -15.51
N PRO A 119 21.31 11.70 -16.22
CA PRO A 119 22.38 12.69 -16.20
C PRO A 119 22.66 13.15 -14.77
N PRO A 120 23.93 13.33 -14.36
CA PRO A 120 24.25 13.83 -13.03
C PRO A 120 23.63 15.20 -12.77
N ALA A 121 22.78 15.29 -11.76
CA ALA A 121 22.20 16.53 -11.27
C ALA A 121 22.12 16.55 -9.73
N THR A 122 22.14 17.76 -9.15
CA THR A 122 21.91 17.97 -7.72
C THR A 122 20.42 18.13 -7.38
N SER A 123 19.58 18.33 -8.40
CA SER A 123 18.13 18.39 -8.29
C SER A 123 17.51 17.81 -9.55
N TYR A 124 16.46 17.03 -9.36
CA TYR A 124 15.61 16.48 -10.41
C TYR A 124 14.17 16.96 -10.21
N SER A 125 13.35 16.82 -11.25
CA SER A 125 11.98 17.29 -11.29
C SER A 125 11.12 16.39 -12.19
N GLU A 126 9.81 16.62 -12.21
CA GLU A 126 8.92 15.96 -13.17
C GLU A 126 9.31 16.27 -14.63
N ASP A 127 9.88 17.44 -14.92
CA ASP A 127 10.33 17.77 -16.28
C ASP A 127 11.48 16.87 -16.74
N ASP A 128 12.35 16.42 -15.81
CA ASP A 128 13.40 15.45 -16.11
C ASP A 128 12.80 14.07 -16.42
N VAL A 129 11.76 13.66 -15.69
CA VAL A 129 11.00 12.42 -15.96
C VAL A 129 10.35 12.51 -17.34
N ARG A 130 9.70 13.64 -17.64
CA ARG A 130 9.06 13.92 -18.92
C ARG A 130 10.04 13.86 -20.07
N ALA A 131 11.21 14.48 -19.92
CA ALA A 131 12.27 14.46 -20.92
C ALA A 131 12.82 13.04 -21.15
N LEU A 132 12.99 12.25 -20.08
CA LEU A 132 13.42 10.86 -20.17
C LEU A 132 12.45 10.01 -20.98
N ILE A 133 11.16 10.04 -20.64
CA ILE A 133 10.13 9.24 -21.32
C ILE A 133 9.94 9.72 -22.76
N ALA A 134 9.99 11.03 -23.01
CA ALA A 134 9.94 11.59 -24.36
C ALA A 134 11.13 11.12 -25.24
N ALA A 135 12.31 10.94 -24.66
CA ALA A 135 13.47 10.42 -25.39
C ALA A 135 13.27 8.95 -25.82
N ASP A 136 12.70 8.10 -24.95
CA ASP A 136 12.35 6.71 -25.31
C ASP A 136 11.21 6.65 -26.35
N LEU A 137 10.21 7.54 -26.23
CA LEU A 137 9.16 7.72 -27.25
C LEU A 137 9.76 8.10 -28.61
N ALA A 138 10.81 8.92 -28.66
CA ALA A 138 11.47 9.28 -29.90
C ALA A 138 12.41 8.19 -30.45
N ASN A 139 12.77 7.18 -29.65
CA ASN A 139 13.73 6.15 -30.03
C ASN A 139 13.05 4.85 -30.51
N PRO A 140 12.99 4.57 -31.82
CA PRO A 140 12.29 3.40 -32.35
C PRO A 140 12.90 2.05 -31.94
N ALA A 141 14.12 2.04 -31.37
CA ALA A 141 14.76 0.83 -30.86
C ALA A 141 14.22 0.42 -29.46
N VAL A 142 13.49 1.29 -28.77
CA VAL A 142 12.87 1.02 -27.48
C VAL A 142 11.37 0.76 -27.68
N ARG A 143 10.81 -0.16 -26.89
CA ARG A 143 9.34 -0.37 -26.80
C ARG A 143 8.69 0.99 -26.55
N GLU A 144 7.66 1.30 -27.31
CA GLU A 144 6.93 2.54 -27.10
C GLU A 144 6.25 2.52 -25.72
N PRO A 145 6.49 3.51 -24.85
CA PRO A 145 5.86 3.58 -23.54
C PRO A 145 4.34 3.64 -23.62
N ASP A 146 3.67 2.86 -22.77
CA ASP A 146 2.21 2.78 -22.69
C ASP A 146 1.72 2.66 -21.24
N ALA A 147 0.43 2.38 -21.05
CA ALA A 147 -0.16 2.20 -19.73
C ALA A 147 0.41 0.99 -18.97
N GLN A 148 1.08 0.06 -19.65
CA GLN A 148 1.74 -1.09 -19.04
C GLN A 148 3.22 -0.81 -18.73
N SER A 149 3.78 0.30 -19.23
CA SER A 149 5.12 0.74 -18.86
C SER A 149 5.15 1.30 -17.44
N ASN A 150 6.24 1.05 -16.72
CA ASN A 150 6.53 1.77 -15.48
C ASN A 150 8.00 2.18 -15.48
N TYR A 151 8.24 3.50 -15.35
CA TYR A 151 9.57 4.07 -15.25
C TYR A 151 10.00 4.16 -13.78
N LEU A 152 10.99 3.38 -13.38
CA LEU A 152 11.56 3.42 -12.02
C LEU A 152 12.81 4.30 -11.99
N LEU A 153 12.74 5.44 -11.30
CA LEU A 153 13.83 6.39 -11.18
C LEU A 153 14.48 6.30 -9.80
N PHE A 154 15.76 5.92 -9.76
CA PHE A 154 16.55 5.94 -8.54
C PHE A 154 17.37 7.23 -8.46
N ILE A 155 16.91 8.16 -7.62
CA ILE A 155 17.54 9.46 -7.43
C ILE A 155 18.76 9.31 -6.51
N PRO A 156 19.93 9.83 -6.91
CA PRO A 156 21.15 9.56 -6.19
C PRO A 156 21.21 10.26 -4.83
N ALA A 157 22.03 9.73 -3.93
CA ALA A 157 22.21 10.30 -2.60
C ALA A 157 22.74 11.74 -2.69
N GLY A 158 22.13 12.65 -1.93
CA GLY A 158 22.48 14.07 -1.93
C GLY A 158 21.82 14.89 -3.05
N ALA A 159 21.12 14.26 -3.98
CA ALA A 159 20.25 14.98 -4.90
C ALA A 159 18.85 15.15 -4.28
N THR A 160 18.16 16.21 -4.72
CA THR A 160 16.76 16.48 -4.36
C THR A 160 15.84 16.13 -5.53
N PHE A 161 14.56 15.94 -5.22
CA PHE A 161 13.51 15.87 -6.24
C PHE A 161 12.38 16.84 -5.87
N THR A 162 11.99 17.67 -6.83
CA THR A 162 10.83 18.55 -6.68
C THR A 162 9.61 17.87 -7.28
N GLN A 163 8.73 17.35 -6.42
CA GLN A 163 7.47 16.77 -6.86
C GLN A 163 6.46 17.85 -7.30
N PRO A 164 5.47 17.51 -8.13
CA PRO A 164 4.45 18.46 -8.60
C PRO A 164 3.67 19.16 -7.48
N PHE A 165 3.54 18.54 -6.30
CA PHE A 165 2.75 19.06 -5.17
C PHE A 165 3.57 19.86 -4.12
N GLY A 166 4.86 20.09 -4.38
CA GLY A 166 5.65 21.11 -3.68
C GLY A 166 6.25 20.76 -2.32
N ALA A 167 5.98 19.58 -1.73
CA ALA A 167 6.70 19.18 -0.52
C ALA A 167 8.15 18.77 -0.86
N PRO A 168 9.17 19.14 -0.05
CA PRO A 168 10.55 18.78 -0.34
C PRO A 168 10.82 17.26 -0.21
N SER A 169 11.60 16.70 -1.13
CA SER A 169 12.11 15.33 -1.02
C SER A 169 12.86 15.12 0.29
N CYS A 170 12.78 13.91 0.86
CA CYS A 170 13.51 13.49 2.07
C CYS A 170 13.10 14.15 3.39
N SER A 171 12.16 15.10 3.37
CA SER A 171 11.49 15.59 4.58
C SER A 171 9.98 15.41 4.53
N GLY A 172 9.38 15.42 3.33
CA GLY A 172 7.98 15.10 3.11
C GLY A 172 7.72 13.67 2.66
N TYR A 173 8.59 13.13 1.80
CA TYR A 173 8.41 11.81 1.17
C TYR A 173 9.75 11.18 0.78
N HIS A 174 9.78 9.86 0.65
CA HIS A 174 10.97 9.07 0.27
C HIS A 174 10.80 8.37 -1.07
N ALA A 175 9.57 8.10 -1.46
CA ALA A 175 9.21 7.63 -2.77
C ALA A 175 7.78 8.07 -3.08
N TYR A 176 7.42 7.99 -4.36
CA TYR A 176 6.05 8.11 -4.84
C TYR A 176 5.94 7.52 -6.25
N HIS A 177 4.73 7.20 -6.67
CA HIS A 177 4.40 6.92 -8.05
C HIS A 177 3.37 7.92 -8.59
N TYR A 178 3.41 8.15 -9.90
CA TYR A 178 2.50 9.04 -10.60
C TYR A 178 2.46 8.68 -12.09
N PHE A 179 1.83 9.52 -12.92
CA PHE A 179 1.79 9.32 -14.37
C PHE A 179 1.95 10.62 -15.14
N LEU A 180 2.49 10.51 -16.34
CA LEU A 180 2.52 11.61 -17.31
C LEU A 180 1.53 11.33 -18.44
N THR A 181 0.92 12.38 -18.97
CA THR A 181 0.28 12.32 -20.30
C THR A 181 1.23 12.89 -21.34
N LEU A 182 1.56 12.10 -22.35
CA LEU A 182 2.49 12.40 -23.44
C LEU A 182 1.84 12.11 -24.79
N GLN A 183 2.52 12.45 -25.87
CA GLN A 183 2.10 12.08 -27.22
C GLN A 183 2.84 10.81 -27.66
N SER A 184 2.09 9.80 -28.09
CA SER A 184 2.62 8.59 -28.72
C SER A 184 3.29 8.93 -30.06
N ARG A 185 4.06 7.99 -30.62
CA ARG A 185 4.66 8.10 -31.96
C ARG A 185 3.61 8.28 -33.05
N ALA A 186 2.41 7.75 -32.83
CA ALA A 186 1.25 7.93 -33.71
C ALA A 186 0.51 9.26 -33.49
N GLY A 187 0.95 10.09 -32.54
CA GLY A 187 0.34 11.40 -32.24
C GLY A 187 -0.94 11.32 -31.41
N ALA A 188 -1.17 10.21 -30.70
CA ALA A 188 -2.28 10.06 -29.77
C ALA A 188 -1.83 10.30 -28.33
N PRO A 189 -2.66 10.86 -27.44
CA PRO A 189 -2.31 10.97 -26.03
C PRO A 189 -2.13 9.57 -25.41
N VAL A 190 -1.05 9.40 -24.66
CA VAL A 190 -0.74 8.19 -23.90
C VAL A 190 -0.41 8.56 -22.45
N ARG A 191 -0.99 7.82 -21.49
CA ARG A 191 -0.64 7.94 -20.07
C ARG A 191 0.45 6.92 -19.75
N VAL A 192 1.55 7.36 -19.13
CA VAL A 192 2.72 6.53 -18.80
C VAL A 192 3.02 6.66 -17.30
N PRO A 193 2.84 5.57 -16.52
CA PRO A 193 3.23 5.51 -15.11
C PRO A 193 4.73 5.62 -14.88
N TYR A 194 5.10 6.20 -13.74
CA TYR A 194 6.47 6.24 -13.25
C TYR A 194 6.50 6.24 -11.72
N SER A 195 7.62 5.79 -11.15
CA SER A 195 7.91 5.77 -9.72
C SER A 195 9.28 6.40 -9.46
N VAL A 196 9.40 7.17 -8.38
CA VAL A 196 10.63 7.86 -7.99
C VAL A 196 11.05 7.40 -6.61
N MET A 197 12.27 6.89 -6.47
CA MET A 197 12.85 6.45 -5.21
C MET A 197 14.01 7.37 -4.83
N LEU A 198 13.94 7.97 -3.65
CA LEU A 198 14.94 8.90 -3.15
C LEU A 198 15.93 8.20 -2.22
N ARG A 199 17.22 8.52 -2.37
CA ARG A 199 18.26 8.14 -1.39
C ARG A 199 18.49 9.29 -0.41
N CYS A 200 17.66 9.33 0.64
CA CYS A 200 17.85 10.27 1.74
C CYS A 200 18.97 9.80 2.67
N SER A 201 19.51 10.70 3.49
CA SER A 201 20.73 10.44 4.29
C SER A 201 20.63 9.22 5.21
N ASP A 202 19.42 8.89 5.67
CA ASP A 202 19.08 7.77 6.54
C ASP A 202 18.59 6.52 5.78
N SER A 203 18.40 6.61 4.46
CA SER A 203 17.73 5.63 3.59
C SER A 203 18.55 5.29 2.32
N SER A 204 19.86 5.47 2.38
CA SER A 204 20.78 5.32 1.24
C SER A 204 21.23 3.88 0.94
N THR A 205 20.72 2.90 1.67
CA THR A 205 21.13 1.48 1.51
C THR A 205 20.35 0.78 0.40
N LEU A 206 20.93 -0.28 -0.19
CA LEU A 206 20.23 -1.13 -1.15
C LEU A 206 18.93 -1.70 -0.57
N ARG A 207 18.95 -2.12 0.70
CA ARG A 207 17.79 -2.62 1.44
C ARG A 207 16.65 -1.59 1.40
N THR A 208 16.94 -0.34 1.72
CA THR A 208 15.91 0.71 1.72
C THR A 208 15.39 1.01 0.31
N GLN A 209 16.27 1.03 -0.69
CA GLN A 209 15.85 1.30 -2.06
C GLN A 209 15.01 0.17 -2.66
N THR A 210 15.32 -1.08 -2.34
CA THR A 210 14.52 -2.24 -2.77
C THR A 210 13.17 -2.30 -2.07
N PHE A 211 13.12 -1.93 -0.78
CA PHE A 211 11.86 -1.70 -0.05
C PHE A 211 10.99 -0.63 -0.72
N LEU A 212 11.50 0.59 -0.89
CA LEU A 212 10.76 1.69 -1.51
C LEU A 212 10.34 1.37 -2.95
N ALA A 213 11.23 0.78 -3.75
CA ALA A 213 10.88 0.42 -5.12
C ALA A 213 9.80 -0.67 -5.18
N SER A 214 9.81 -1.64 -4.25
CA SER A 214 8.76 -2.67 -4.19
C SER A 214 7.40 -2.12 -3.76
N HIS A 215 7.39 -1.09 -2.89
CA HIS A 215 6.21 -0.33 -2.50
C HIS A 215 5.55 0.29 -3.72
N GLU A 216 6.25 1.25 -4.33
CA GLU A 216 5.73 2.06 -5.42
C GLU A 216 5.41 1.26 -6.67
N LEU A 217 6.15 0.17 -6.91
CA LEU A 217 5.93 -0.68 -8.08
C LEU A 217 4.62 -1.46 -7.98
N VAL A 218 4.25 -1.93 -6.78
CA VAL A 218 3.00 -2.68 -6.61
C VAL A 218 1.82 -1.73 -6.69
N GLU A 219 1.90 -0.57 -6.07
CA GLU A 219 0.86 0.47 -6.15
C GLU A 219 0.70 0.96 -7.59
N ALA A 220 1.78 1.36 -8.25
CA ALA A 220 1.71 1.72 -9.67
C ALA A 220 1.18 0.60 -10.58
N ALA A 221 1.27 -0.68 -10.19
CA ALA A 221 0.67 -1.77 -10.93
C ALA A 221 -0.83 -1.93 -10.66
N THR A 222 -1.30 -1.61 -9.46
CA THR A 222 -2.69 -1.76 -9.04
C THR A 222 -3.54 -0.52 -9.28
N ASP A 223 -2.91 0.63 -9.37
CA ASP A 223 -3.53 1.93 -9.57
C ASP A 223 -2.59 2.91 -10.28
N PRO A 224 -2.05 2.57 -11.48
CA PRO A 224 -1.09 3.37 -12.26
C PRO A 224 -1.48 4.84 -12.47
N PHE A 225 -2.76 5.15 -12.26
CA PHE A 225 -3.48 6.31 -12.71
C PHE A 225 -4.32 6.94 -11.61
N MET A 226 -4.13 6.52 -10.35
CA MET A 226 -4.83 7.02 -9.16
C MET A 226 -6.35 6.78 -9.20
N ASP A 227 -6.78 5.77 -9.97
CA ASP A 227 -8.18 5.39 -10.16
C ASP A 227 -8.41 3.88 -9.98
N GLY A 228 -7.41 3.15 -9.45
CA GLY A 228 -7.39 1.69 -9.34
C GLY A 228 -7.85 1.17 -7.98
N PHE A 229 -7.02 0.35 -7.33
CA PHE A 229 -7.34 -0.33 -6.08
C PHE A 229 -6.92 0.46 -4.84
N VAL A 230 -7.86 0.73 -3.94
CA VAL A 230 -7.58 1.35 -2.62
C VAL A 230 -8.43 0.75 -1.51
N VAL A 231 -8.01 0.95 -0.26
CA VAL A 231 -8.78 0.66 0.95
C VAL A 231 -9.70 1.84 1.28
N ASP A 232 -11.01 1.67 1.08
CA ASP A 232 -12.02 2.70 1.39
C ASP A 232 -12.22 2.94 2.90
N ASP A 233 -11.65 2.07 3.74
CA ASP A 233 -11.80 2.18 5.19
C ASP A 233 -10.97 3.34 5.73
N SER A 234 -11.64 4.40 6.17
CA SER A 234 -10.99 5.62 6.65
C SER A 234 -10.11 5.41 7.87
N GLY A 235 -10.32 4.36 8.66
CA GLY A 235 -9.47 4.04 9.82
C GLY A 235 -8.11 3.49 9.39
N TRP A 236 -8.10 2.55 8.44
CA TRP A 236 -6.88 2.02 7.85
C TRP A 236 -6.17 3.05 6.98
N ALA A 237 -6.93 3.71 6.10
CA ALA A 237 -6.42 4.71 5.17
C ALA A 237 -5.75 5.90 5.88
N ALA A 238 -6.15 6.19 7.14
CA ALA A 238 -5.58 7.28 7.92
C ALA A 238 -4.09 7.12 8.21
N THR A 239 -3.61 5.87 8.27
CA THR A 239 -2.31 5.58 8.86
C THR A 239 -1.20 6.08 7.96
N HIS A 240 -1.16 5.63 6.71
CA HIS A 240 -0.14 6.00 5.72
C HIS A 240 -0.70 6.35 4.34
N GLY A 241 -1.97 6.06 4.09
CA GLY A 241 -2.58 6.15 2.77
C GLY A 241 -3.51 4.96 2.58
N ALA A 242 -4.16 4.91 1.41
CA ALA A 242 -5.17 3.92 1.10
C ALA A 242 -4.69 2.87 0.08
N GLU A 243 -3.50 3.04 -0.48
CA GLU A 243 -2.92 2.14 -1.47
C GLU A 243 -2.39 0.87 -0.78
N LEU A 244 -2.08 -0.16 -1.55
CA LEU A 244 -1.89 -1.51 -1.01
C LEU A 244 -0.60 -1.68 -0.21
N ALA A 245 0.47 -0.96 -0.54
CA ALA A 245 1.71 -1.02 0.20
C ALA A 245 1.67 -0.04 1.39
N ASP A 246 1.09 1.14 1.21
CA ASP A 246 0.79 2.12 2.25
C ASP A 246 0.19 1.48 3.51
N VAL A 247 -0.90 0.72 3.33
CA VAL A 247 -1.61 0.10 4.45
C VAL A 247 -0.81 -1.02 5.13
N CYS A 248 0.36 -1.39 4.62
CA CYS A 248 1.22 -2.43 5.17
C CYS A 248 2.61 -1.95 5.61
N LEU A 249 2.87 -0.64 5.57
CA LEU A 249 4.15 -0.03 5.92
C LEU A 249 4.71 -0.48 7.29
N TYR A 250 3.85 -0.72 8.28
CA TYR A 250 4.26 -1.15 9.62
C TYR A 250 4.31 -2.65 9.86
N SER A 251 3.95 -3.43 8.85
CA SER A 251 4.01 -4.89 8.93
C SER A 251 5.44 -5.43 8.74
N GLY A 252 6.39 -4.53 8.48
CA GLY A 252 7.80 -4.84 8.27
C GLY A 252 8.05 -5.32 6.84
N THR A 253 9.10 -6.11 6.68
CA THR A 253 9.57 -6.55 5.35
C THR A 253 9.49 -8.05 5.17
N THR A 254 9.64 -8.46 3.93
CA THR A 254 9.81 -9.85 3.50
C THR A 254 10.92 -9.90 2.44
N THR A 255 11.08 -11.01 1.74
CA THR A 255 12.11 -11.15 0.71
C THR A 255 11.55 -11.53 -0.65
N ALA A 256 12.17 -10.98 -1.69
CA ALA A 256 12.05 -11.41 -3.07
C ALA A 256 13.45 -11.85 -3.55
N GLY A 257 13.74 -13.15 -3.44
CA GLY A 257 15.10 -13.65 -3.65
C GLY A 257 16.07 -13.07 -2.61
N PRO A 258 17.19 -12.45 -3.02
CA PRO A 258 18.16 -11.84 -2.11
C PRO A 258 17.77 -10.43 -1.65
N HIS A 259 16.68 -9.87 -2.17
CA HIS A 259 16.26 -8.50 -1.90
C HIS A 259 15.24 -8.44 -0.78
N GLU A 260 15.35 -7.42 0.06
CA GLU A 260 14.33 -7.11 1.04
C GLU A 260 13.28 -6.24 0.39
N VAL A 261 12.01 -6.63 0.53
CA VAL A 261 10.87 -5.98 -0.10
C VAL A 261 9.78 -5.74 0.91
N GLU A 262 8.90 -4.82 0.57
CA GLU A 262 7.75 -4.50 1.38
C GLU A 262 6.71 -5.63 1.37
N ARG A 263 5.94 -5.68 2.45
CA ARG A 263 4.74 -6.49 2.56
C ARG A 263 3.59 -5.70 1.97
N VAL A 264 2.77 -6.36 1.17
CA VAL A 264 1.65 -5.73 0.46
C VAL A 264 0.36 -6.33 0.99
N TYR A 265 -0.68 -5.51 1.04
CA TYR A 265 -2.01 -5.95 1.42
C TYR A 265 -2.53 -7.07 0.50
N SER A 266 -3.15 -8.09 1.08
CA SER A 266 -3.85 -9.15 0.37
C SER A 266 -5.33 -9.15 0.74
N ASP A 267 -6.17 -8.81 -0.23
CA ASP A 267 -7.62 -8.76 -0.08
C ASP A 267 -8.23 -10.15 0.19
N ARG A 268 -7.65 -11.21 -0.39
CA ARG A 268 -8.00 -12.62 -0.17
C ARG A 268 -7.71 -13.04 1.26
N ARG A 269 -6.62 -12.57 1.85
CA ARG A 269 -6.29 -12.84 3.26
C ARG A 269 -7.21 -12.05 4.19
N ALA A 270 -7.43 -10.77 3.89
CA ALA A 270 -8.41 -9.93 4.60
C ALA A 270 -9.80 -10.58 4.64
N ALA A 271 -10.28 -11.11 3.50
CA ALA A 271 -11.56 -11.81 3.36
C ALA A 271 -11.73 -12.99 4.33
N ARG A 272 -10.63 -13.66 4.66
CA ARG A 272 -10.57 -14.82 5.55
C ARG A 272 -10.33 -14.44 7.02
N GLY A 273 -10.23 -13.14 7.32
CA GLY A 273 -9.90 -12.63 8.65
C GLY A 273 -8.46 -12.96 9.06
N LEU A 274 -7.55 -13.07 8.08
CA LEU A 274 -6.12 -13.25 8.31
C LEU A 274 -5.41 -11.90 8.17
N ASP A 275 -4.22 -11.79 8.75
CA ASP A 275 -3.40 -10.59 8.58
C ASP A 275 -3.14 -10.36 7.07
N PRO A 276 -3.65 -9.25 6.52
CA PRO A 276 -3.58 -8.98 5.09
C PRO A 276 -2.17 -8.59 4.63
N CYS A 277 -1.28 -8.17 5.52
CA CYS A 277 0.09 -7.78 5.16
C CYS A 277 1.10 -8.96 5.24
N ARG A 278 0.58 -10.17 5.26
CA ARG A 278 1.37 -11.41 5.36
C ARG A 278 1.30 -12.20 4.07
N LEU A 279 2.35 -12.95 3.80
CA LEU A 279 2.37 -13.93 2.72
C LEU A 279 1.83 -15.26 3.27
N ASP A 280 1.19 -16.05 2.43
CA ASP A 280 0.73 -17.40 2.79
C ASP A 280 1.88 -18.32 3.26
N SER A 281 3.12 -18.00 2.87
CA SER A 281 4.33 -18.74 3.27
C SER A 281 4.84 -18.38 4.66
N ASP A 282 4.30 -17.35 5.33
CA ASP A 282 4.93 -16.82 6.52
C ASP A 282 4.64 -17.59 7.83
N GLY A 283 3.97 -18.74 7.73
CA GLY A 283 3.66 -19.60 8.87
C GLY A 283 2.30 -19.27 9.51
N VAL A 284 2.19 -19.52 10.83
CA VAL A 284 0.91 -19.39 11.55
C VAL A 284 0.56 -17.92 11.77
N ASP A 285 -0.67 -17.54 11.43
CA ASP A 285 -1.23 -16.23 11.76
C ASP A 285 -1.67 -16.17 13.22
N PHE A 286 -1.33 -15.08 13.90
CA PHE A 286 -1.87 -14.72 15.22
C PHE A 286 -2.07 -13.21 15.32
N THR A 287 -3.18 -12.77 15.90
CA THR A 287 -3.48 -11.34 15.97
C THR A 287 -4.46 -11.05 17.10
N THR A 288 -4.43 -9.81 17.57
CA THR A 288 -5.42 -9.26 18.49
C THR A 288 -6.10 -8.08 17.81
N VAL A 289 -7.43 -8.15 17.67
CA VAL A 289 -8.21 -7.14 16.94
C VAL A 289 -9.43 -6.68 17.75
N PRO A 290 -10.02 -5.51 17.45
CA PRO A 290 -11.30 -5.11 18.02
C PRO A 290 -12.41 -6.11 17.68
N VAL A 291 -13.16 -6.59 18.67
CA VAL A 291 -14.26 -7.58 18.46
C VAL A 291 -15.32 -7.08 17.48
N SER A 292 -15.48 -5.77 17.38
CA SER A 292 -16.43 -5.14 16.46
C SER A 292 -15.91 -5.03 15.02
N GLY A 293 -14.61 -5.26 14.79
CA GLY A 293 -13.94 -4.93 13.52
C GLY A 293 -13.84 -3.44 13.25
N ARG A 294 -14.19 -2.58 14.22
CA ARG A 294 -14.10 -1.13 14.04
C ARG A 294 -12.65 -0.71 13.86
N THR A 295 -12.45 0.06 12.81
CA THR A 295 -11.18 0.68 12.40
C THR A 295 -11.17 2.16 12.76
N LEU A 296 -12.34 2.81 12.81
CA LEU A 296 -12.51 4.17 13.28
C LEU A 296 -13.17 4.19 14.66
N ILE A 297 -12.49 4.81 15.63
CA ILE A 297 -12.99 5.05 16.99
C ILE A 297 -13.40 6.51 17.07
N VAL A 298 -14.70 6.75 17.22
CA VAL A 298 -15.25 8.11 17.28
C VAL A 298 -15.18 8.64 18.72
N LEU A 299 -14.49 9.76 18.92
CA LEU A 299 -14.38 10.49 20.20
C LEU A 299 -14.38 11.99 19.96
N ARG A 300 -14.98 12.76 20.88
CA ARG A 300 -14.78 14.22 20.96
C ARG A 300 -13.51 14.54 21.78
N PRO A 301 -12.92 15.73 21.63
CA PRO A 301 -11.83 16.16 22.51
C PRO A 301 -12.22 16.08 23.98
N GLY A 302 -11.41 15.40 24.80
CA GLY A 302 -11.65 15.18 26.22
C GLY A 302 -12.44 13.90 26.54
N GLU A 303 -12.95 13.19 25.54
CA GLU A 303 -13.66 11.91 25.75
C GLU A 303 -12.70 10.72 25.82
N ALA A 304 -13.20 9.64 26.42
CA ALA A 304 -12.56 8.35 26.44
C ALA A 304 -13.58 7.23 26.25
N THR A 305 -13.14 6.12 25.67
CA THR A 305 -13.94 4.90 25.51
C THR A 305 -13.09 3.67 25.73
N THR A 306 -13.74 2.54 25.99
CA THR A 306 -13.09 1.23 26.08
C THR A 306 -13.70 0.32 25.02
N ILE A 307 -12.86 -0.26 24.18
CA ILE A 307 -13.28 -1.22 23.16
C ILE A 307 -12.83 -2.64 23.52
N PRO A 308 -13.70 -3.65 23.34
CA PRO A 308 -13.31 -5.05 23.53
C PRO A 308 -12.39 -5.50 22.40
N LEU A 309 -11.34 -6.23 22.76
CA LEU A 309 -10.41 -6.90 21.86
C LEU A 309 -10.52 -8.41 22.02
N ARG A 310 -10.21 -9.15 20.96
CA ARG A 310 -10.05 -10.61 21.02
C ARG A 310 -8.78 -11.04 20.30
N SER A 311 -8.02 -11.88 20.98
CA SER A 311 -6.84 -12.56 20.47
C SER A 311 -7.22 -13.85 19.74
N ARG A 312 -6.55 -14.14 18.63
CA ARG A 312 -6.76 -15.35 17.83
C ARG A 312 -5.46 -15.84 17.22
N SER A 313 -5.30 -17.15 17.08
CA SER A 313 -4.31 -17.78 16.19
C SER A 313 -4.93 -18.85 15.29
N LEU A 314 -4.26 -19.16 14.17
CA LEU A 314 -4.59 -20.29 13.29
C LEU A 314 -3.78 -21.56 13.59
N GLY A 315 -3.28 -21.69 14.81
CA GLY A 315 -2.44 -22.81 15.22
C GLY A 315 -1.81 -22.54 16.58
N ALA A 316 -1.03 -23.50 17.07
CA ALA A 316 -0.31 -23.35 18.32
C ALA A 316 0.77 -22.25 18.18
N VAL A 317 0.63 -21.19 18.97
CA VAL A 317 1.61 -20.10 19.09
C VAL A 317 1.87 -19.90 20.59
N PRO A 318 3.13 -19.67 21.03
CA PRO A 318 3.40 -19.23 22.39
C PRO A 318 2.65 -17.93 22.70
N ASP A 319 2.54 -17.59 24.00
CA ASP A 319 2.07 -16.27 24.41
C ASP A 319 2.81 -15.17 23.62
N TRP A 320 2.05 -14.17 23.18
CA TRP A 320 2.59 -13.04 22.42
C TRP A 320 2.39 -11.74 23.16
N THR A 321 3.26 -10.77 22.86
CA THR A 321 3.19 -9.44 23.45
C THR A 321 2.32 -8.53 22.60
N LEU A 322 1.65 -7.60 23.26
CA LEU A 322 0.82 -6.58 22.65
C LEU A 322 1.39 -5.19 22.89
N GLN A 323 1.29 -4.34 21.88
CA GLN A 323 1.55 -2.91 22.00
C GLN A 323 0.48 -2.14 21.24
N ALA A 324 -0.02 -1.06 21.86
CA ALA A 324 -0.86 -0.07 21.19
C ALA A 324 -0.06 1.23 21.06
N LEU A 325 0.12 1.69 19.82
CA LEU A 325 0.86 2.91 19.49
C LEU A 325 -0.09 3.93 18.85
N SER A 326 -0.14 5.14 19.41
CA SER A 326 -0.75 6.29 18.75
C SER A 326 0.32 7.07 18.00
N LEU A 327 0.00 7.57 16.81
CA LEU A 327 0.91 8.46 16.05
C LEU A 327 0.84 9.93 16.52
N ASP A 328 -0.08 10.25 17.43
CA ASP A 328 -0.13 11.54 18.14
C ASP A 328 -0.30 11.31 19.65
N ALA A 329 0.61 11.86 20.46
CA ALA A 329 0.59 11.71 21.90
C ALA A 329 -0.66 12.29 22.60
N ARG A 330 -1.44 13.12 21.89
CA ARG A 330 -2.73 13.64 22.36
C ARG A 330 -3.85 12.59 22.34
N VAL A 331 -3.65 11.47 21.66
CA VAL A 331 -4.48 10.28 21.79
C VAL A 331 -3.71 9.23 22.57
N GLN A 332 -4.26 8.79 23.69
CA GLN A 332 -3.62 7.80 24.56
C GLN A 332 -4.33 6.46 24.43
N LEU A 333 -3.52 5.40 24.42
CA LEU A 333 -3.96 4.02 24.25
C LEU A 333 -3.45 3.21 25.44
N SER A 334 -4.34 2.44 26.08
CA SER A 334 -3.98 1.59 27.22
C SER A 334 -4.64 0.22 27.09
N LEU A 335 -3.82 -0.83 27.12
CA LEU A 335 -4.27 -2.21 27.08
C LEU A 335 -4.47 -2.75 28.50
N SER A 336 -5.51 -3.56 28.70
CA SER A 336 -5.73 -4.26 29.99
C SER A 336 -4.65 -5.31 30.30
N SER A 337 -3.97 -5.82 29.28
CA SER A 337 -2.78 -6.68 29.39
C SER A 337 -1.89 -6.47 28.17
N THR A 338 -0.58 -6.56 28.36
CA THR A 338 0.43 -6.51 27.29
C THR A 338 0.91 -7.89 26.85
N THR A 339 0.34 -8.96 27.39
CA THR A 339 0.61 -10.34 27.00
C THR A 339 -0.71 -11.07 26.82
N THR A 340 -0.79 -11.94 25.81
CA THR A 340 -2.01 -12.69 25.52
C THR A 340 -1.73 -14.03 24.82
N ASN A 341 -2.78 -14.83 24.65
CA ASN A 341 -2.79 -16.07 23.87
C ASN A 341 -4.14 -16.21 23.11
N ASP A 342 -4.28 -17.26 22.31
CA ASP A 342 -5.47 -17.57 21.52
C ASP A 342 -6.75 -17.61 22.38
N GLY A 343 -7.82 -17.03 21.84
CA GLY A 343 -9.14 -16.99 22.47
C GLY A 343 -9.29 -16.03 23.66
N GLN A 344 -8.23 -15.34 24.09
CA GLN A 344 -8.32 -14.40 25.21
C GLN A 344 -9.02 -13.09 24.83
N ASP A 345 -9.84 -12.60 25.76
CA ASP A 345 -10.51 -11.29 25.67
C ASP A 345 -9.73 -10.24 26.44
N LEU A 346 -9.59 -9.06 25.83
CA LEU A 346 -8.91 -7.91 26.42
C LEU A 346 -9.73 -6.65 26.17
N THR A 347 -9.27 -5.53 26.70
CA THR A 347 -9.82 -4.22 26.39
C THR A 347 -8.72 -3.23 26.02
N LEU A 348 -9.02 -2.38 25.05
CA LEU A 348 -8.24 -1.19 24.74
C LEU A 348 -9.02 0.05 25.18
N THR A 349 -8.47 0.78 26.13
CA THR A 349 -8.97 2.10 26.52
C THR A 349 -8.30 3.15 25.66
N VAL A 350 -9.11 4.00 25.04
CA VAL A 350 -8.70 5.08 24.14
C VAL A 350 -9.19 6.39 24.72
N SER A 351 -8.32 7.38 24.84
CA SER A 351 -8.69 8.73 25.27
C SER A 351 -8.14 9.79 24.31
N ALA A 352 -8.95 10.82 24.07
CA ALA A 352 -8.60 11.97 23.25
C ALA A 352 -8.39 13.18 24.16
N ALA A 353 -7.24 13.84 24.07
CA ALA A 353 -6.96 15.04 24.87
C ALA A 353 -7.93 16.17 24.52
N ALA A 354 -8.35 16.94 25.53
CA ALA A 354 -9.23 18.10 25.35
C ALA A 354 -8.62 19.22 24.48
N ALA A 355 -7.30 19.22 24.29
CA ALA A 355 -6.58 20.18 23.44
C ALA A 355 -6.59 19.82 21.94
N LEU A 356 -7.19 18.68 21.55
CA LEU A 356 -7.41 18.36 20.14
C LEU A 356 -8.42 19.34 19.52
N PRO A 357 -8.28 19.69 18.24
CA PRO A 357 -9.28 20.48 17.53
C PRO A 357 -10.62 19.72 17.47
N ALA A 358 -11.70 20.44 17.18
CA ALA A 358 -13.05 19.86 17.09
C ALA A 358 -13.12 18.74 16.03
N THR A 359 -12.39 18.90 14.92
CA THR A 359 -12.19 17.91 13.86
C THR A 359 -10.77 17.37 13.91
N PHE A 360 -10.60 16.09 14.20
CA PHE A 360 -9.29 15.45 14.21
C PHE A 360 -9.38 14.00 13.73
N GLN A 361 -8.26 13.48 13.27
CA GLN A 361 -8.06 12.07 12.96
C GLN A 361 -6.62 11.71 13.31
N VAL A 362 -6.45 10.74 14.20
CA VAL A 362 -5.15 10.30 14.71
C VAL A 362 -5.04 8.80 14.49
N PRO A 363 -4.11 8.34 13.65
CA PRO A 363 -3.91 6.92 13.43
C PRO A 363 -3.33 6.21 14.65
N PHE A 364 -3.63 4.93 14.78
CA PHE A 364 -3.04 4.03 15.75
C PHE A 364 -2.75 2.65 15.18
N ILE A 365 -1.86 1.94 15.86
CA ILE A 365 -1.45 0.58 15.52
C ILE A 365 -1.57 -0.27 16.77
N LEU A 366 -2.25 -1.41 16.66
CA LEU A 366 -2.25 -2.48 17.65
C LEU A 366 -1.40 -3.64 17.10
N SER A 367 -0.22 -3.84 17.67
CA SER A 367 0.71 -4.88 17.24
C SER A 367 0.66 -6.10 18.15
N SER A 368 0.76 -7.29 17.54
CA SER A 368 0.89 -8.59 18.19
C SER A 368 2.23 -9.21 17.80
N LYS A 369 3.08 -9.55 18.78
CA LYS A 369 4.45 -10.02 18.51
C LYS A 369 4.77 -11.32 19.23
N SER A 370 5.18 -12.33 18.47
CA SER A 370 5.67 -13.61 18.97
C SER A 370 6.97 -13.98 18.28
N GLY A 371 8.05 -14.16 19.05
CA GLY A 371 9.38 -14.35 18.50
C GLY A 371 9.80 -13.22 17.56
N GLY A 372 10.16 -13.56 16.32
CA GLY A 372 10.54 -12.61 15.27
C GLY A 372 9.38 -12.12 14.40
N VAL A 373 8.14 -12.60 14.64
CA VAL A 373 6.97 -12.29 13.82
C VAL A 373 6.13 -11.19 14.49
N THR A 374 5.70 -10.22 13.69
CA THR A 374 4.80 -9.15 14.12
C THR A 374 3.58 -9.12 13.20
N HIS A 375 2.41 -9.04 13.79
CA HIS A 375 1.14 -8.78 13.13
C HIS A 375 0.61 -7.42 13.59
N ALA A 376 -0.11 -6.73 12.72
CA ALA A 376 -0.65 -5.41 13.03
C ALA A 376 -2.13 -5.30 12.68
N TRP A 377 -2.88 -4.63 13.55
CA TRP A 377 -4.18 -4.07 13.26
C TRP A 377 -4.06 -2.55 13.28
N GLN A 378 -4.56 -1.90 12.25
CA GLN A 378 -4.50 -0.44 12.11
C GLN A 378 -5.87 0.17 12.27
N GLY A 379 -5.90 1.44 12.64
CA GLY A 379 -7.12 2.20 12.77
C GLY A 379 -6.85 3.66 13.05
N ALA A 380 -7.92 4.42 13.27
CA ALA A 380 -7.84 5.81 13.66
C ALA A 380 -8.80 6.14 14.80
N VAL A 381 -8.43 7.17 15.55
CA VAL A 381 -9.31 7.85 16.51
C VAL A 381 -9.63 9.21 15.91
N GLY A 382 -10.90 9.55 15.80
CA GLY A 382 -11.28 10.84 15.24
C GLY A 382 -12.63 11.32 15.72
N SER A 383 -12.94 12.57 15.45
CA SER A 383 -14.32 13.06 15.52
C SER A 383 -14.96 12.90 14.15
N LEU A 384 -16.24 12.50 14.10
CA LEU A 384 -16.97 12.45 12.84
C LEU A 384 -16.99 13.84 12.20
N TYR A 385 -16.81 13.89 10.88
CA TYR A 385 -17.33 14.99 10.08
C TYR A 385 -18.86 14.88 10.16
N GLU A 386 -19.51 15.75 10.95
CA GLU A 386 -20.97 15.96 10.85
C GLU A 386 -21.31 16.72 9.57
#